data_AF-A0A232FKB0-F1
#
_entry.id   AF-A0A232FKB0-F1
#
_cell.length_a   1.000
_cell.length_b   1.000
_cell.length_c   1.000
_cell.angle_alpha   90.00
_cell.angle_beta   90.00
_cell.angle_gamma   90.00
#
_symmetry.space_group_name_H-M   'P 1'
#
loop_
_entity.id
_entity.type
_entity.pdbx_description
1 polymer ?
#
loop_
_entity_poly.entity_id
_entity_poly.type
_entity_poly.pdbx_seq_one_letter_code
_entity_poly.pdbx_strand_id
1 'polypeptide(L)'
;MSDSEDGDFKVTGPVDNAWSLKIPEFKPEDNPNRLLEESSFATLFPKYREKYLRECWPLVQKALSEHHVKAELDLIEGSMTVKTTRKTWDPYIIIKARDMIKLMSRSVPFEQAVRVLQDDIGADIIKISSFVRNKEKFVKRRQRLIGPNGCTLKSIELLTNCYVLVQGQTVAALGPYKGLQQVRRIAEDTMKNIHPIYNIKALMIKRELAKDPKLKSENWERFLPKFNSKNVSKRKQPKNKKEKKPYTPFPPPQQESKIDKQLATGEYFLKEEQKRAKKRKEQEARHEEATKKREERRAQAFVPPEEKKAKVSEPKSDIDINELKKKVKKGLKKKDKKT
;
A
#
# COMPACT_ATOMS: atom_id res chain seq x y z
N MET A 1 11.19 -34.39 53.53
CA MET A 1 10.57 -33.59 52.46
C MET A 1 11.69 -33.20 51.52
N SER A 2 11.56 -33.56 50.26
CA SER A 2 12.58 -33.48 49.22
C SER A 2 12.85 -32.04 48.80
N ASP A 3 14.01 -31.52 49.18
CA ASP A 3 14.64 -30.38 48.49
C ASP A 3 15.06 -30.86 47.10
N SER A 4 14.37 -30.38 46.08
CA SER A 4 14.82 -30.48 44.69
C SER A 4 15.75 -29.31 44.42
N GLU A 5 17.05 -29.57 44.53
CA GLU A 5 18.12 -28.71 44.04
C GLU A 5 18.00 -28.59 42.51
N ASP A 6 17.42 -27.48 42.04
CA ASP A 6 17.52 -27.07 40.64
C ASP A 6 18.96 -26.61 40.36
N GLY A 7 19.81 -27.56 39.99
CA GLY A 7 21.19 -27.28 39.59
C GLY A 7 21.24 -26.35 38.37
N ASP A 8 21.89 -25.21 38.54
CA ASP A 8 22.30 -24.29 37.47
C ASP A 8 23.28 -25.01 36.53
N PHE A 9 22.77 -25.67 35.49
CA PHE A 9 23.58 -26.18 34.40
C PHE A 9 24.15 -25.01 33.60
N LYS A 10 25.36 -24.57 33.95
CA LYS A 10 26.16 -23.66 33.10
C LYS A 10 26.47 -24.36 31.79
N VAL A 11 25.69 -24.06 30.74
CA VAL A 11 25.91 -24.60 29.40
C VAL A 11 27.16 -23.93 28.82
N THR A 12 28.28 -24.65 28.81
CA THR A 12 29.60 -24.16 28.37
C THR A 12 29.85 -24.33 26.87
N GLY A 13 28.87 -24.81 26.10
CA GLY A 13 28.97 -25.05 24.65
C GLY A 13 27.95 -24.25 23.81
N PRO A 14 28.10 -24.22 22.47
CA PRO A 14 27.13 -23.60 21.57
C PRO A 14 25.75 -24.27 21.72
N VAL A 15 24.75 -23.49 22.09
CA VAL A 15 23.37 -23.97 22.23
C VAL A 15 22.67 -23.88 20.90
N ASP A 16 22.13 -24.99 20.39
CA ASP A 16 21.39 -25.04 19.11
C ASP A 16 20.21 -24.05 19.05
N ASN A 17 19.65 -23.69 20.21
CA ASN A 17 18.57 -22.72 20.33
C ASN A 17 18.91 -21.68 21.41
N ALA A 18 19.50 -20.57 21.00
CA ALA A 18 19.87 -19.44 21.87
C ALA A 18 18.72 -18.92 22.76
N TRP A 19 17.48 -19.14 22.37
CA TRP A 19 16.27 -18.71 23.11
C TRP A 19 15.80 -19.68 24.20
N SER A 20 16.49 -20.80 24.39
CA SER A 20 16.20 -21.77 25.46
C SER A 20 17.01 -21.49 26.72
N LEU A 21 18.01 -20.61 26.63
CA LEU A 21 18.80 -20.14 27.76
C LEU A 21 17.95 -19.20 28.61
N LYS A 22 17.76 -19.55 29.89
CA LYS A 22 17.23 -18.62 30.88
C LYS A 22 18.29 -17.57 31.16
N ILE A 23 17.91 -16.30 31.09
CA ILE A 23 18.79 -15.20 31.45
C ILE A 23 18.92 -15.23 32.97
N PRO A 24 20.14 -15.23 33.54
CA PRO A 24 20.31 -15.18 34.98
C PRO A 24 19.76 -13.86 35.52
N GLU A 25 19.04 -13.93 36.64
CA GLU A 25 18.52 -12.74 37.31
C GLU A 25 19.69 -11.92 37.85
N PHE A 26 19.71 -10.62 37.53
CA PHE A 26 20.66 -9.70 38.13
C PHE A 26 20.20 -9.44 39.57
N LYS A 27 21.11 -9.54 40.54
CA LYS A 27 20.83 -9.28 41.96
C LYS A 27 21.54 -8.01 42.43
N PRO A 28 21.08 -7.38 43.54
CA PRO A 28 21.78 -6.25 44.12
C PRO A 28 23.25 -6.52 44.48
N GLU A 29 23.58 -7.78 44.77
CA GLU A 29 24.93 -8.24 45.10
C GLU A 29 25.90 -8.19 43.90
N ASP A 30 25.38 -8.30 42.67
CA ASP A 30 26.18 -8.33 41.45
C ASP A 30 26.73 -6.94 41.07
N ASN A 31 26.18 -5.86 41.65
CA ASN A 31 26.67 -4.50 41.45
C ASN A 31 27.06 -3.82 42.78
N PRO A 32 28.21 -4.17 43.37
CA PRO A 32 28.66 -3.58 44.63
C PRO A 32 29.03 -2.10 44.50
N ASN A 33 29.48 -1.67 43.32
CA ASN A 33 30.02 -0.33 43.09
C ASN A 33 28.96 0.71 42.71
N ARG A 34 27.70 0.31 42.53
CA ARG A 34 26.56 1.17 42.17
C ARG A 34 26.78 1.95 40.85
N LEU A 35 25.76 2.71 40.44
CA LEU A 35 25.86 3.61 39.28
C LEU A 35 26.56 4.92 39.68
N LEU A 36 27.54 5.32 38.88
CA LEU A 36 28.30 6.58 39.06
C LEU A 36 27.49 7.80 38.61
N GLU A 37 26.76 7.67 37.50
CA GLU A 37 26.04 8.77 36.85
C GLU A 37 24.52 8.57 36.89
N GLU A 38 23.80 9.68 36.75
CA GLU A 38 22.35 9.69 36.66
C GLU A 38 21.90 9.54 35.21
N SER A 39 21.01 8.58 34.96
CA SER A 39 20.30 8.42 33.69
C SER A 39 18.86 8.90 33.85
N SER A 40 18.41 9.79 32.96
CA SER A 40 17.07 10.36 32.99
C SER A 40 16.40 10.19 31.62
N PHE A 41 15.16 9.72 31.61
CA PHE A 41 14.33 9.64 30.41
C PHE A 41 12.98 10.29 30.65
N ALA A 42 12.54 11.10 29.69
CA ALA A 42 11.22 11.73 29.70
C ALA A 42 10.40 11.30 28.49
N THR A 43 9.08 11.19 28.68
CA THR A 43 8.12 10.92 27.61
C THR A 43 6.89 11.81 27.74
N LEU A 44 6.50 12.45 26.64
CA LEU A 44 5.28 13.26 26.59
C LEU A 44 4.06 12.36 26.43
N PHE A 45 2.95 12.71 27.09
CA PHE A 45 1.68 12.02 26.95
C PHE A 45 0.56 12.97 26.46
N PRO A 46 -0.44 12.45 25.74
CA PRO A 46 -1.57 13.27 25.30
C PRO A 46 -2.47 13.72 26.47
N LYS A 47 -3.01 14.93 26.40
CA LYS A 47 -3.88 15.53 27.45
C LYS A 47 -5.04 14.63 27.91
N TYR A 48 -5.67 13.87 27.02
CA TYR A 48 -6.78 12.95 27.39
C TYR A 48 -6.34 11.82 28.33
N ARG A 49 -5.04 11.53 28.42
CA ARG A 49 -4.48 10.46 29.25
C ARG A 49 -4.21 10.90 30.69
N GLU A 50 -4.18 12.21 30.93
CA GLU A 50 -3.80 12.84 32.19
C GLU A 50 -4.61 12.32 33.38
N LYS A 51 -5.94 12.25 33.27
CA LYS A 51 -6.82 11.82 34.37
C LYS A 51 -6.44 10.44 34.91
N TYR A 52 -6.25 9.47 34.01
CA TYR A 52 -5.85 8.13 34.41
C TYR A 52 -4.43 8.09 34.97
N LEU A 53 -3.48 8.81 34.33
CA LEU A 53 -2.10 8.81 34.81
C LEU A 53 -2.02 9.36 36.22
N ARG A 54 -2.78 10.41 36.54
CA ARG A 54 -2.89 10.96 37.88
C ARG A 54 -3.42 9.93 38.89
N GLU A 55 -4.45 9.18 38.53
CA GLU A 55 -5.07 8.15 39.38
C GLU A 55 -4.12 6.96 39.63
N CYS A 56 -3.42 6.48 38.60
CA CYS A 56 -2.54 5.31 38.71
C CYS A 56 -1.10 5.63 39.11
N TRP A 57 -0.69 6.91 39.16
CA TRP A 57 0.70 7.30 39.42
C TRP A 57 1.29 6.75 40.72
N PRO A 58 0.56 6.70 41.86
CA PRO A 58 1.10 6.13 43.09
C PRO A 58 1.52 4.67 42.92
N LEU A 59 0.81 3.91 42.09
CA LEU A 59 1.16 2.51 41.79
C LEU A 59 2.43 2.42 40.93
N VAL A 60 2.60 3.34 39.98
CA VAL A 60 3.83 3.46 39.17
C VAL A 60 5.05 3.75 40.05
N GLN A 61 4.91 4.71 40.98
CA GLN A 61 5.97 5.05 41.91
C GLN A 61 6.33 3.86 42.81
N LYS A 62 5.32 3.12 43.30
CA LYS A 62 5.55 1.92 44.11
C LYS A 62 6.35 0.87 43.32
N ALA A 63 5.91 0.50 42.12
CA ALA A 63 6.57 -0.50 41.30
C ALA A 63 8.02 -0.12 40.92
N LEU A 64 8.28 1.16 40.60
CA LEU A 64 9.64 1.61 40.28
C LEU A 64 10.53 1.80 41.52
N SER A 65 9.94 2.08 42.68
CA SER A 65 10.68 2.22 43.94
C SER A 65 11.32 0.92 44.41
N GLU A 66 10.73 -0.24 44.07
CA GLU A 66 11.28 -1.57 44.34
C GLU A 66 12.64 -1.76 43.66
N HIS A 67 12.84 -1.12 42.50
CA HIS A 67 14.12 -1.09 41.77
C HIS A 67 14.95 0.18 42.02
N HIS A 68 14.56 1.01 42.99
CA HIS A 68 15.20 2.29 43.31
C HIS A 68 15.27 3.27 42.12
N VAL A 69 14.26 3.26 41.26
CA VAL A 69 14.10 4.23 40.16
C VAL A 69 13.09 5.29 40.59
N LYS A 70 13.43 6.58 40.43
CA LYS A 70 12.53 7.69 40.76
C LYS A 70 11.63 7.98 39.57
N ALA A 71 10.34 8.15 39.82
CA ALA A 71 9.34 8.50 38.79
C ALA A 71 8.63 9.81 39.16
N GLU A 72 8.63 10.77 38.23
CA GLU A 72 8.01 12.09 38.34
C GLU A 72 6.95 12.26 37.22
N LEU A 73 5.80 12.84 37.57
CA LEU A 73 4.70 13.15 36.65
C LEU A 73 4.50 14.66 36.64
N ASP A 74 4.71 15.28 35.48
CA ASP A 74 4.42 16.68 35.24
C ASP A 74 3.10 16.82 34.47
N LEU A 75 2.11 17.44 35.12
CA LEU A 75 0.79 17.69 34.56
C LEU A 75 0.72 19.01 33.77
N ILE A 76 1.65 19.94 34.00
CA ILE A 76 1.72 21.22 33.30
C ILE A 76 2.33 21.00 31.92
N GLU A 77 3.50 20.36 31.87
CA GLU A 77 4.15 20.00 30.60
C GLU A 77 3.49 18.78 29.93
N GLY A 78 2.79 17.94 30.70
CA GLY A 78 2.23 16.68 30.20
C GLY A 78 3.32 15.64 29.92
N SER A 79 4.29 15.52 30.84
CA SER A 79 5.46 14.65 30.70
C SER A 79 5.57 13.66 31.87
N MET A 80 6.07 12.46 31.58
CA MET A 80 6.45 11.45 32.58
C MET A 80 7.96 11.28 32.52
N THR A 81 8.62 11.37 33.66
CA THR A 81 10.08 11.29 33.76
C THR A 81 10.49 10.17 34.71
N VAL A 82 11.47 9.36 34.30
CA VAL A 82 12.10 8.33 35.13
C VAL A 82 13.60 8.59 35.24
N LYS A 83 14.13 8.48 36.45
CA LYS A 83 15.53 8.80 36.78
C LYS A 83 16.15 7.68 37.62
N THR A 84 17.38 7.31 37.32
CA THR A 84 18.15 6.43 38.21
C THR A 84 18.52 7.17 39.49
N THR A 85 18.76 6.42 40.56
CA THR A 85 19.27 6.97 41.82
C THR A 85 20.60 6.32 42.16
N ARG A 86 21.32 6.86 43.15
CA ARG A 86 22.55 6.25 43.68
C ARG A 86 22.33 4.85 44.28
N LYS A 87 21.08 4.45 44.52
CA LYS A 87 20.71 3.13 45.06
C LYS A 87 20.29 2.14 43.98
N THR A 88 20.12 2.59 42.73
CA THR A 88 19.79 1.69 41.62
C THR A 88 20.94 0.72 41.41
N TRP A 89 20.64 -0.57 41.54
CA TRP A 89 21.62 -1.64 41.42
C TRP A 89 21.65 -2.21 40.00
N ASP A 90 20.48 -2.39 39.36
CA ASP A 90 20.38 -2.85 37.97
C ASP A 90 20.65 -1.70 36.98
N PRO A 91 21.70 -1.79 36.13
CA PRO A 91 21.98 -0.78 35.12
C PRO A 91 20.94 -0.73 33.99
N TYR A 92 20.25 -1.84 33.68
CA TYR A 92 19.34 -1.95 32.55
C TYR A 92 17.88 -1.62 32.91
N ILE A 93 17.51 -1.63 34.19
CA ILE A 93 16.13 -1.34 34.63
C ILE A 93 15.61 0.02 34.16
N ILE A 94 16.49 1.01 34.01
CA ILE A 94 16.10 2.35 33.53
C ILE A 94 15.57 2.32 32.09
N ILE A 95 16.09 1.42 31.26
CA ILE A 95 15.64 1.21 29.87
C ILE A 95 14.24 0.61 29.86
N LYS A 96 13.96 -0.33 30.78
CA LYS A 96 12.62 -0.90 30.97
C LYS A 96 11.63 0.10 31.56
N ALA A 97 12.04 0.90 32.54
CA ALA A 97 11.23 1.98 33.11
C ALA A 97 10.84 3.01 32.04
N ARG A 98 11.79 3.38 31.16
CA ARG A 98 11.52 4.20 29.97
C ARG A 98 10.49 3.55 29.06
N ASP A 99 10.58 2.25 28.81
CA ASP A 99 9.64 1.57 27.92
C ASP A 99 8.25 1.42 28.56
N MET A 100 8.17 1.26 29.88
CA MET A 100 6.92 1.30 30.65
C MET A 100 6.20 2.64 30.50
N ILE A 101 6.88 3.78 30.72
CA ILE A 101 6.25 5.11 30.55
C ILE A 101 5.86 5.37 29.09
N LYS A 102 6.65 4.89 28.12
CA LYS A 102 6.29 4.94 26.70
C LYS A 102 5.01 4.15 26.43
N LEU A 103 4.84 2.94 26.97
CA LEU A 103 3.59 2.18 26.81
C LEU A 103 2.38 2.90 27.42
N MET A 104 2.54 3.46 28.63
CA MET A 104 1.47 4.21 29.30
C MET A 104 1.02 5.45 28.52
N SER A 105 1.96 6.15 27.85
CA SER A 105 1.66 7.26 26.94
C SER A 105 0.85 6.83 25.71
N ARG A 106 0.93 5.54 25.33
CA ARG A 106 0.15 4.89 24.25
C ARG A 106 -1.10 4.18 24.78
N SER A 107 -1.65 4.67 25.90
CA SER A 107 -2.85 4.18 26.57
C SER A 107 -2.84 2.70 26.96
N VAL A 108 -1.68 2.08 27.11
CA VAL A 108 -1.61 0.77 27.76
C VAL A 108 -1.97 0.93 29.25
N PRO A 109 -2.84 0.10 29.82
CA PRO A 109 -3.14 0.11 31.24
C PRO A 109 -1.90 -0.23 32.09
N PHE A 110 -1.82 0.33 33.28
CA PHE A 110 -0.74 0.11 34.25
C PHE A 110 -0.48 -1.39 34.50
N GLU A 111 -1.54 -2.16 34.76
CA GLU A 111 -1.46 -3.61 35.05
C GLU A 111 -0.71 -4.39 33.96
N GLN A 112 -0.85 -3.98 32.70
CA GLN A 112 -0.09 -4.59 31.61
C GLN A 112 1.29 -3.96 31.48
N ALA A 113 1.41 -2.64 31.57
CA ALA A 113 2.68 -1.93 31.38
C ALA A 113 3.77 -2.35 32.39
N VAL A 114 3.42 -2.63 33.64
CA VAL A 114 4.38 -3.07 34.69
C VAL A 114 5.12 -4.34 34.32
N ARG A 115 4.50 -5.21 33.53
CA ARG A 115 5.10 -6.49 33.11
C ARG A 115 6.39 -6.30 32.30
N VAL A 116 6.62 -5.12 31.70
CA VAL A 116 7.90 -4.79 31.01
C VAL A 116 9.10 -4.83 31.95
N LEU A 117 8.89 -4.65 33.26
CA LEU A 117 10.00 -4.66 34.22
C LEU A 117 10.63 -6.06 34.36
N GLN A 118 9.90 -7.12 34.01
CA GLN A 118 10.40 -8.51 34.00
C GLN A 118 11.39 -8.74 32.84
N ASP A 119 12.37 -9.64 33.00
CA ASP A 119 13.44 -9.88 32.00
C ASP A 119 12.96 -10.51 30.69
N ASP A 120 11.99 -11.42 30.76
CA ASP A 120 11.50 -12.15 29.59
C ASP A 120 10.54 -11.33 28.70
N ILE A 121 10.11 -10.15 29.18
CA ILE A 121 9.07 -9.35 28.55
C ILE A 121 9.66 -8.06 27.97
N GLY A 122 9.54 -7.91 26.66
CA GLY A 122 9.86 -6.69 25.95
C GLY A 122 8.61 -5.85 25.65
N ALA A 123 8.86 -4.60 25.26
CA ALA A 123 7.87 -3.70 24.69
C ALA A 123 8.24 -3.33 23.26
N ASP A 124 7.26 -3.17 22.38
CA ASP A 124 7.47 -2.68 21.02
C ASP A 124 6.38 -1.68 20.61
N ILE A 125 6.79 -0.54 20.03
CA ILE A 125 5.90 0.50 19.52
C ILE A 125 6.07 0.59 18.00
N ILE A 126 5.13 -0.04 17.29
CA ILE A 126 5.17 -0.15 15.84
C ILE A 126 4.46 1.05 15.23
N LYS A 127 5.20 1.88 14.48
CA LYS A 127 4.65 3.02 13.74
C LYS A 127 3.97 2.54 12.45
N ILE A 128 2.65 2.70 12.37
CA ILE A 128 1.86 2.26 11.20
C ILE A 128 1.46 3.41 10.26
N SER A 129 1.68 4.68 10.64
CA SER A 129 1.22 5.83 9.84
C SER A 129 1.92 6.01 8.50
N SER A 130 3.19 5.64 8.38
CA SER A 130 3.99 5.86 7.15
C SER A 130 3.62 4.92 6.00
N PHE A 131 2.88 3.85 6.25
CA PHE A 131 2.61 2.82 5.23
C PHE A 131 1.53 3.20 4.21
N VAL A 132 0.59 4.07 4.59
CA VAL A 132 -0.59 4.36 3.76
C VAL A 132 -0.80 5.87 3.65
N ARG A 133 -0.71 6.40 2.42
CA ARG A 133 -0.89 7.84 2.15
C ARG A 133 -2.34 8.32 2.36
N ASN A 134 -3.32 7.51 1.99
CA ASN A 134 -4.73 7.89 2.08
C ASN A 134 -5.30 7.52 3.46
N LYS A 135 -5.84 8.53 4.16
CA LYS A 135 -6.42 8.40 5.51
C LYS A 135 -7.54 7.36 5.59
N GLU A 136 -8.44 7.28 4.61
CA GLU A 136 -9.54 6.31 4.62
C GLU A 136 -9.04 4.88 4.51
N LYS A 137 -8.06 4.66 3.62
CA LYS A 137 -7.42 3.34 3.46
C LYS A 137 -6.67 2.96 4.75
N PHE A 138 -6.01 3.92 5.39
CA PHE A 138 -5.34 3.71 6.67
C PHE A 138 -6.33 3.28 7.75
N VAL A 139 -7.45 3.99 7.93
CA VAL A 139 -8.49 3.64 8.91
C VAL A 139 -9.06 2.25 8.64
N LYS A 140 -9.37 1.92 7.37
CA LYS A 140 -9.87 0.58 7.00
C LYS A 140 -8.85 -0.53 7.27
N ARG A 141 -7.55 -0.33 6.99
CA ARG A 141 -6.50 -1.32 7.28
C ARG A 141 -6.19 -1.44 8.77
N ARG A 142 -6.21 -0.34 9.51
CA ARG A 142 -6.10 -0.35 10.97
C ARG A 142 -7.27 -1.09 11.62
N GLN A 143 -8.50 -0.82 11.18
CA GLN A 143 -9.68 -1.52 11.67
C GLN A 143 -9.63 -3.02 11.34
N ARG A 144 -9.09 -3.39 10.17
CA ARG A 144 -8.85 -4.78 9.79
C ARG A 144 -7.88 -5.50 10.75
N LEU A 145 -6.89 -4.80 11.30
CA LEU A 145 -5.96 -5.37 12.29
C LEU A 145 -6.67 -5.70 13.61
N ILE A 146 -7.64 -4.86 14.02
CA ILE A 146 -8.49 -5.11 15.18
C ILE A 146 -9.45 -6.27 14.90
N GLY A 147 -10.07 -6.24 13.71
CA GLY A 147 -11.09 -7.19 13.29
C GLY A 147 -12.49 -6.87 13.83
N PRO A 148 -13.51 -7.63 13.42
CA PRO A 148 -14.84 -7.52 13.99
C PRO A 148 -14.79 -7.92 15.47
N ASN A 149 -15.42 -7.11 16.35
CA ASN A 149 -15.46 -7.31 17.80
C ASN A 149 -14.08 -7.54 18.47
N GLY A 150 -12.98 -7.13 17.84
CA GLY A 150 -11.63 -7.39 18.35
C GLY A 150 -11.15 -8.83 18.22
N CYS A 151 -11.88 -9.73 17.53
CA CYS A 151 -11.52 -11.15 17.44
C CYS A 151 -10.14 -11.39 16.78
N THR A 152 -9.79 -10.58 15.77
CA THR A 152 -8.50 -10.71 15.08
C THR A 152 -7.35 -10.31 16.00
N LEU A 153 -7.51 -9.21 16.73
CA LEU A 153 -6.54 -8.76 17.72
C LEU A 153 -6.39 -9.79 18.84
N LYS A 154 -7.49 -10.30 19.39
CA LYS A 154 -7.45 -11.33 20.45
C LYS A 154 -6.77 -12.61 19.98
N SER A 155 -6.98 -13.02 18.72
CA SER A 155 -6.29 -14.16 18.13
C SER A 155 -4.78 -13.95 18.03
N ILE A 156 -4.35 -12.73 17.67
CA ILE A 156 -2.92 -12.37 17.65
C ILE A 156 -2.35 -12.45 19.07
N GLU A 157 -3.05 -11.93 20.07
CA GLU A 157 -2.60 -11.99 21.47
C GLU A 157 -2.40 -13.43 21.95
N LEU A 158 -3.38 -14.31 21.73
CA LEU A 158 -3.34 -15.71 22.16
C LEU A 158 -2.25 -16.53 21.44
N LEU A 159 -2.01 -16.24 20.16
CA LEU A 159 -1.00 -16.97 19.39
C LEU A 159 0.42 -16.54 19.73
N THR A 160 0.63 -15.25 19.97
CA THR A 160 1.96 -14.65 20.21
C THR A 160 2.32 -14.52 21.69
N ASN A 161 1.36 -14.78 22.60
CA ASN A 161 1.46 -14.50 24.04
C ASN A 161 1.82 -13.03 24.34
N CYS A 162 1.46 -12.12 23.43
CA CYS A 162 1.65 -10.70 23.60
C CYS A 162 0.32 -10.01 23.95
N TYR A 163 0.39 -8.93 24.70
CA TYR A 163 -0.68 -7.95 24.78
C TYR A 163 -0.50 -6.94 23.64
N VAL A 164 -1.57 -6.64 22.89
CA VAL A 164 -1.49 -5.77 21.71
C VAL A 164 -2.56 -4.71 21.78
N LEU A 165 -2.17 -3.45 21.70
CA LEU A 165 -3.07 -2.31 21.69
C LEU A 165 -2.88 -1.49 20.41
N VAL A 166 -3.96 -1.39 19.62
CA VAL A 166 -3.98 -0.62 18.38
C VAL A 166 -4.61 0.74 18.65
N GLN A 167 -3.82 1.81 18.65
CA GLN A 167 -4.33 3.15 18.90
C GLN A 167 -3.70 4.19 17.98
N GLY A 168 -4.56 5.02 17.38
CA GLY A 168 -4.14 6.14 16.55
C GLY A 168 -3.29 5.69 15.37
N GLN A 169 -2.02 6.05 15.40
CA GLN A 169 -1.02 5.82 14.34
C GLN A 169 0.03 4.77 14.71
N THR A 170 -0.13 4.12 15.86
CA THR A 170 0.83 3.14 16.38
C THR A 170 0.12 1.89 16.86
N VAL A 171 0.85 0.79 16.88
CA VAL A 171 0.46 -0.44 17.56
C VAL A 171 1.46 -0.67 18.67
N ALA A 172 1.00 -0.65 19.91
CA ALA A 172 1.81 -1.00 21.06
C ALA A 172 1.67 -2.51 21.28
N ALA A 173 2.80 -3.19 21.50
CA ALA A 173 2.86 -4.61 21.80
C ALA A 173 3.75 -4.83 23.02
N LEU A 174 3.39 -5.83 23.82
CA LEU A 174 4.06 -6.19 25.06
C LEU A 174 4.12 -7.72 25.14
N GLY A 175 5.27 -8.31 25.42
CA GLY A 175 5.38 -9.75 25.61
C GLY A 175 6.75 -10.31 25.24
N PRO A 176 6.86 -11.62 25.00
CA PRO A 176 8.14 -12.24 24.69
C PRO A 176 8.68 -11.78 23.33
N TYR A 177 10.00 -11.68 23.20
CA TYR A 177 10.66 -11.16 21.99
C TYR A 177 10.26 -11.87 20.69
N LYS A 178 10.11 -13.19 20.71
CA LYS A 178 9.61 -13.95 19.54
C LYS A 178 8.19 -13.54 19.15
N GLY A 179 7.33 -13.32 20.14
CA GLY A 179 5.97 -12.82 19.94
C GLY A 179 5.97 -11.41 19.36
N LEU A 180 6.78 -10.51 19.90
CA LEU A 180 6.91 -9.12 19.41
C LEU A 180 7.34 -9.06 17.93
N GLN A 181 8.31 -9.89 17.53
CA GLN A 181 8.73 -9.99 16.12
C GLN A 181 7.58 -10.44 15.21
N GLN A 182 6.78 -11.40 15.67
CA GLN A 182 5.60 -11.87 14.94
C GLN A 182 4.53 -10.77 14.84
N VAL A 183 4.21 -10.10 15.94
CA VAL A 183 3.23 -8.98 15.96
C VAL A 183 3.67 -7.86 15.03
N ARG A 184 4.95 -7.46 15.07
CA ARG A 184 5.52 -6.46 14.17
C ARG A 184 5.32 -6.84 12.71
N ARG A 185 5.67 -8.08 12.33
CA ARG A 185 5.46 -8.57 10.96
C ARG A 185 3.99 -8.53 10.56
N ILE A 186 3.07 -8.97 11.43
CA ILE A 186 1.63 -8.94 11.17
C ILE A 186 1.13 -7.51 10.95
N ALA A 187 1.53 -6.57 11.81
CA ALA A 187 1.12 -5.19 11.73
C ALA A 187 1.61 -4.53 10.42
N GLU A 188 2.88 -4.72 10.07
CA GLU A 188 3.47 -4.18 8.84
C GLU A 188 2.83 -4.79 7.58
N ASP A 189 2.66 -6.11 7.54
CA ASP A 189 2.05 -6.82 6.40
C ASP A 189 0.59 -6.40 6.20
N THR A 190 -0.14 -6.21 7.31
CA THR A 190 -1.53 -5.71 7.27
C THR A 190 -1.60 -4.33 6.64
N MET A 191 -0.64 -3.47 6.96
CA MET A 191 -0.52 -2.15 6.35
C MET A 191 -0.05 -2.21 4.90
N LYS A 192 0.71 -3.24 4.49
CA LYS A 192 1.10 -3.54 3.10
C LYS A 192 0.01 -4.23 2.27
N ASN A 193 -1.24 -4.25 2.74
CA ASN A 193 -2.42 -4.82 2.08
C ASN A 193 -2.56 -6.35 2.14
N ILE A 194 -1.76 -7.04 2.94
CA ILE A 194 -1.96 -8.47 3.22
C ILE A 194 -3.03 -8.57 4.32
N HIS A 195 -3.92 -9.56 4.28
CA HIS A 195 -4.94 -9.70 5.33
C HIS A 195 -4.33 -10.39 6.58
N PRO A 196 -4.54 -9.89 7.81
CA PRO A 196 -3.95 -10.47 9.02
C PRO A 196 -4.32 -11.94 9.25
N ILE A 197 -5.51 -12.35 8.83
CA ILE A 197 -5.96 -13.76 8.85
C ILE A 197 -4.94 -14.71 8.20
N TYR A 198 -4.25 -14.30 7.14
CA TYR A 198 -3.24 -15.15 6.51
C TYR A 198 -2.05 -15.41 7.42
N ASN A 199 -1.57 -14.36 8.11
CA ASN A 199 -0.49 -14.50 9.07
C ASN A 199 -0.95 -15.25 10.32
N ILE A 200 -2.19 -15.07 10.77
CA ILE A 200 -2.78 -15.84 11.88
C ILE A 200 -2.82 -17.33 11.53
N LYS A 201 -3.34 -17.70 10.34
CA LYS A 201 -3.35 -19.10 9.88
C LYS A 201 -1.94 -19.67 9.78
N ALA A 202 -0.99 -18.90 9.25
CA ALA A 202 0.40 -19.31 9.19
C ALA A 202 0.99 -19.55 10.59
N LEU A 203 0.67 -18.70 11.58
CA LEU A 203 1.10 -18.88 12.97
C LEU A 203 0.46 -20.10 13.64
N MET A 204 -0.83 -20.36 13.39
CA MET A 204 -1.49 -21.57 13.88
C MET A 204 -0.79 -22.83 13.36
N ILE A 205 -0.51 -22.89 12.05
CA ILE A 205 0.18 -24.02 11.43
C ILE A 205 1.60 -24.15 12.00
N LYS A 206 2.36 -23.04 12.12
CA LYS A 206 3.70 -23.08 12.74
C LYS A 206 3.68 -23.58 14.17
N ARG A 207 2.65 -23.23 14.96
CA ARG A 207 2.53 -23.66 16.35
C ARG A 207 2.23 -25.16 16.44
N GLU A 208 1.42 -25.71 15.54
CA GLU A 208 1.20 -27.16 15.47
C GLU A 208 2.44 -27.90 14.98
N LEU A 209 3.09 -27.44 13.90
CA LEU A 209 4.33 -28.04 13.38
C LEU A 209 5.48 -28.01 14.40
N ALA A 210 5.54 -26.98 15.25
CA ALA A 210 6.57 -26.88 16.29
C ALA A 210 6.42 -27.93 17.41
N LYS A 211 5.22 -28.50 17.59
CA LYS A 211 4.99 -29.58 18.56
C LYS A 211 5.62 -30.90 18.08
N ASP A 212 5.66 -31.12 16.77
CA ASP A 212 6.20 -32.34 16.18
C ASP A 212 7.75 -32.35 16.26
N PRO A 213 8.37 -33.28 17.00
CA PRO A 213 9.82 -33.29 17.18
C PRO A 213 10.58 -33.62 15.88
N LYS A 214 9.95 -34.38 14.96
CA LYS A 214 10.56 -34.82 13.70
C LYS A 214 10.80 -33.68 12.70
N LEU A 215 9.95 -32.65 12.71
CA LEU A 215 10.00 -31.55 11.73
C LEU A 215 10.79 -30.33 12.23
N LYS A 216 11.36 -30.35 13.44
CA LYS A 216 12.02 -29.16 14.04
C LYS A 216 13.21 -28.63 13.23
N SER A 217 13.94 -29.49 12.54
CA SER A 217 15.12 -29.14 11.74
C SER A 217 14.80 -28.88 10.26
N GLU A 218 13.58 -29.16 9.82
CA GLU A 218 13.18 -29.03 8.41
C GLU A 218 12.58 -27.65 8.10
N ASN A 219 12.69 -27.21 6.84
CA ASN A 219 12.04 -25.98 6.39
C ASN A 219 10.52 -26.17 6.23
N TRP A 220 9.72 -25.40 6.98
CA TRP A 220 8.26 -25.47 6.98
C TRP A 220 7.55 -24.74 5.84
N GLU A 221 8.25 -24.07 4.92
CA GLU A 221 7.64 -23.30 3.82
C GLU A 221 6.67 -24.10 2.93
N ARG A 222 6.86 -25.41 2.83
CA ARG A 222 5.98 -26.32 2.08
C ARG A 222 4.57 -26.41 2.71
N PHE A 223 4.48 -26.34 4.03
CA PHE A 223 3.23 -26.46 4.78
C PHE A 223 2.52 -25.12 4.97
N LEU A 224 3.23 -24.01 4.74
CA LEU A 224 2.67 -22.67 4.89
C LEU A 224 1.81 -22.28 3.67
N PRO A 225 0.57 -21.82 3.87
CA PRO A 225 -0.27 -21.34 2.79
C PRO A 225 0.36 -20.14 2.08
N LYS A 226 0.66 -20.29 0.79
CA LYS A 226 1.18 -19.21 -0.08
C LYS A 226 0.02 -18.45 -0.70
N PHE A 227 -0.37 -17.32 -0.10
CA PHE A 227 -1.40 -16.45 -0.65
C PHE A 227 -0.79 -15.45 -1.62
N ASN A 228 -0.52 -15.91 -2.84
CA ASN A 228 -0.08 -15.03 -3.91
C ASN A 228 -1.26 -14.16 -4.36
N SER A 229 -1.05 -12.85 -4.44
CA SER A 229 -2.00 -12.00 -5.13
C SER A 229 -2.08 -12.49 -6.58
N LYS A 230 -3.26 -12.93 -7.01
CA LYS A 230 -3.54 -13.18 -8.42
C LYS A 230 -3.56 -11.81 -9.11
N ASN A 231 -2.38 -11.27 -9.40
CA ASN A 231 -2.24 -10.16 -10.33
C ASN A 231 -2.55 -10.73 -11.71
N VAL A 232 -3.84 -10.80 -12.06
CA VAL A 232 -4.30 -11.09 -13.42
C VAL A 232 -3.97 -9.86 -14.26
N SER A 233 -2.67 -9.63 -14.47
CA SER A 233 -2.10 -8.45 -15.13
C SER A 233 -2.39 -8.44 -16.63
N LYS A 234 -2.94 -9.53 -17.17
CA LYS A 234 -3.39 -9.61 -18.56
C LYS A 234 -4.78 -9.01 -18.74
N ARG A 235 -5.02 -7.80 -18.19
CA ARG A 235 -6.07 -6.95 -18.78
C ARG A 235 -5.53 -6.53 -20.14
N LYS A 236 -6.04 -7.13 -21.22
CA LYS A 236 -5.71 -6.71 -22.58
C LYS A 236 -5.92 -5.19 -22.66
N GLN A 237 -4.86 -4.45 -23.00
CA GLN A 237 -5.00 -3.02 -23.20
C GLN A 237 -6.01 -2.80 -24.34
N PRO A 238 -6.93 -1.83 -24.21
CA PRO A 238 -7.84 -1.53 -25.30
C PRO A 238 -7.01 -1.16 -26.54
N LYS A 239 -7.37 -1.72 -27.71
CA LYS A 239 -6.67 -1.44 -28.99
C LYS A 239 -6.56 0.06 -29.26
N ASN A 240 -7.58 0.82 -28.86
CA ASN A 240 -7.57 2.28 -28.89
C ASN A 240 -7.26 2.84 -27.51
N LYS A 241 -5.97 3.05 -27.22
CA LYS A 241 -5.54 3.91 -26.11
C LYS A 241 -5.70 5.36 -26.55
N LYS A 242 -6.64 6.09 -25.94
CA LYS A 242 -6.68 7.55 -26.06
C LYS A 242 -5.42 8.10 -25.40
N GLU A 243 -4.52 8.65 -26.20
CA GLU A 243 -3.36 9.40 -25.68
C GLU A 243 -3.87 10.60 -24.89
N LYS A 244 -3.25 10.86 -23.73
CA LYS A 244 -3.59 12.04 -22.93
C LYS A 244 -3.09 13.28 -23.68
N LYS A 245 -3.94 14.28 -23.85
CA LYS A 245 -3.53 15.57 -24.40
C LYS A 245 -2.42 16.18 -23.52
N PRO A 246 -1.43 16.88 -24.09
CA PRO A 246 -0.41 17.57 -23.32
C PRO A 246 -1.05 18.56 -22.34
N TYR A 247 -0.45 18.69 -21.15
CA TYR A 247 -0.94 19.64 -20.14
C TYR A 247 -0.78 21.07 -20.66
N THR A 248 -1.89 21.77 -20.82
CA THR A 248 -1.91 23.21 -21.08
C THR A 248 -2.32 23.92 -19.80
N PRO A 249 -1.56 24.91 -19.30
CA PRO A 249 -1.95 25.67 -18.12
C PRO A 249 -3.17 26.56 -18.38
N PHE A 250 -3.43 26.88 -19.65
CA PHE A 250 -4.59 27.66 -20.07
C PHE A 250 -5.83 26.75 -20.23
N PRO A 251 -6.98 27.14 -19.65
CA PRO A 251 -8.23 26.44 -19.89
C PRO A 251 -8.67 26.64 -21.35
N PRO A 252 -9.38 25.67 -21.94
CA PRO A 252 -10.01 25.88 -23.24
C PRO A 252 -11.04 27.01 -23.16
N PRO A 253 -11.32 27.72 -24.28
CA PRO A 253 -12.37 28.73 -24.31
C PRO A 253 -13.71 28.11 -23.92
N GLN A 254 -14.52 28.87 -23.18
CA GLN A 254 -15.87 28.46 -22.84
C GLN A 254 -16.71 28.33 -24.12
N GLN A 255 -17.63 27.37 -24.14
CA GLN A 255 -18.56 27.26 -25.26
C GLN A 255 -19.50 28.46 -25.24
N GLU A 256 -19.52 29.22 -26.33
CA GLU A 256 -20.42 30.36 -26.51
C GLU A 256 -21.88 29.96 -26.29
N SER A 257 -22.62 30.80 -25.56
CA SER A 257 -24.05 30.58 -25.35
C SER A 257 -24.82 30.73 -26.67
N LYS A 258 -26.05 30.25 -26.72
CA LYS A 258 -26.91 30.46 -27.90
C LYS A 258 -27.10 31.95 -28.19
N ILE A 259 -27.13 32.79 -27.14
CA ILE A 259 -27.25 34.25 -27.24
C ILE A 259 -25.97 34.82 -27.84
N ASP A 260 -24.80 34.42 -27.34
CA ASP A 260 -23.51 34.88 -27.87
C ASP A 260 -23.31 34.48 -29.33
N LYS A 261 -23.72 33.26 -29.71
CA LYS A 261 -23.72 32.82 -31.12
C LYS A 261 -24.64 33.69 -31.98
N GLN A 262 -25.83 34.01 -31.49
CA GLN A 262 -26.79 34.87 -32.20
C GLN A 262 -26.32 36.33 -32.28
N LEU A 263 -25.62 36.82 -31.25
CA LEU A 263 -24.99 38.13 -31.24
C LEU A 263 -23.83 38.18 -32.26
N ALA A 264 -22.98 37.14 -32.30
CA ALA A 264 -21.88 37.01 -33.24
C ALA A 264 -22.34 36.87 -34.71
N THR A 265 -23.44 36.15 -34.97
CA THR A 265 -24.03 36.03 -36.32
C THR A 265 -24.89 37.24 -36.72
N GLY A 266 -25.16 38.17 -35.80
CA GLY A 266 -26.05 39.31 -36.01
C GLY A 266 -27.54 38.95 -36.09
N GLU A 267 -27.89 37.66 -35.99
CA GLU A 267 -29.26 37.18 -36.01
C GLU A 267 -30.05 37.61 -34.79
N TYR A 268 -29.38 37.92 -33.68
CA TYR A 268 -30.02 38.41 -32.47
C TYR A 268 -30.79 39.72 -32.72
N PHE A 269 -30.25 40.61 -33.55
CA PHE A 269 -30.82 41.93 -33.83
C PHE A 269 -31.95 41.93 -34.87
N LEU A 270 -32.11 40.84 -35.63
CA LEU A 270 -33.16 40.73 -36.64
C LEU A 270 -34.54 40.45 -36.01
N LYS A 271 -35.56 41.20 -36.42
CA LYS A 271 -36.96 40.93 -36.07
C LYS A 271 -37.42 39.59 -36.65
N GLU A 272 -38.42 38.95 -36.05
CA GLU A 272 -38.91 37.65 -36.52
C GLU A 272 -39.36 37.66 -37.98
N GLU A 273 -39.98 38.75 -38.44
CA GLU A 273 -40.39 38.93 -39.83
C GLU A 273 -39.20 38.92 -40.79
N GLN A 274 -38.11 39.60 -40.43
CA GLN A 274 -36.88 39.65 -41.22
C GLN A 274 -36.20 38.27 -41.26
N LYS A 275 -36.22 37.52 -40.14
CA LYS A 275 -35.73 36.14 -40.09
C LYS A 275 -36.56 35.22 -41.00
N ARG A 276 -37.89 35.35 -41.00
CA ARG A 276 -38.79 34.57 -41.86
C ARG A 276 -38.59 34.92 -43.34
N ALA A 277 -38.43 36.20 -43.69
CA ALA A 277 -38.15 36.64 -45.05
C ALA A 277 -36.80 36.10 -45.56
N LYS A 278 -35.74 36.16 -44.74
CA LYS A 278 -34.42 35.62 -45.07
C LYS A 278 -34.48 34.10 -45.28
N LYS A 279 -35.21 33.38 -44.42
CA LYS A 279 -35.41 31.93 -44.55
C LYS A 279 -36.20 31.54 -45.79
N ARG A 280 -37.23 32.32 -46.19
CA ARG A 280 -37.97 32.08 -47.45
C ARG A 280 -37.08 32.27 -48.67
N LYS A 281 -36.29 33.35 -48.72
CA LYS A 281 -35.31 33.59 -49.79
C LYS A 281 -34.29 32.46 -49.90
N GLU A 282 -33.79 31.95 -48.76
CA GLU A 282 -32.87 30.82 -48.75
C GLU A 282 -33.53 29.52 -49.26
N GLN A 283 -34.79 29.29 -48.92
CA GLN A 283 -35.57 28.15 -49.45
C GLN A 283 -35.80 28.27 -50.95
N GLU A 284 -36.22 29.44 -51.44
CA GLU A 284 -36.41 29.74 -52.86
C GLU A 284 -35.12 29.51 -53.65
N ALA A 285 -34.00 30.05 -53.19
CA ALA A 285 -32.68 29.82 -53.80
C ALA A 285 -32.30 28.34 -53.83
N ARG A 286 -32.54 27.59 -52.74
CA ARG A 286 -32.29 26.15 -52.69
C ARG A 286 -33.19 25.37 -53.66
N HIS A 287 -34.44 25.79 -53.81
CA HIS A 287 -35.36 25.20 -54.78
C HIS A 287 -34.90 25.48 -56.22
N GLU A 288 -34.45 26.70 -56.53
CA GLU A 288 -33.88 27.06 -57.82
C GLU A 288 -32.59 26.29 -58.14
N GLU A 289 -31.71 26.07 -57.17
CA GLU A 289 -30.53 25.23 -57.35
C GLU A 289 -30.90 23.77 -57.60
N ALA A 290 -31.90 23.26 -56.89
CA ALA A 290 -32.38 21.89 -57.06
C ALA A 290 -33.07 21.68 -58.41
N THR A 291 -33.83 22.66 -58.91
CA THR A 291 -34.42 22.62 -60.25
C THR A 291 -33.33 22.66 -61.31
N LYS A 292 -32.36 23.57 -61.21
CA LYS A 292 -31.19 23.62 -62.12
C LYS A 292 -30.44 22.28 -62.14
N LYS A 293 -30.14 21.71 -60.98
CA LYS A 293 -29.46 20.39 -60.89
C LYS A 293 -30.30 19.25 -61.46
N ARG A 294 -31.63 19.32 -61.34
CA ARG A 294 -32.55 18.35 -61.93
C ARG A 294 -32.64 18.50 -63.44
N GLU A 295 -32.62 19.73 -63.94
CA GLU A 295 -32.56 20.07 -65.37
C GLU A 295 -31.22 19.62 -65.97
N GLU A 296 -30.10 19.89 -65.32
CA GLU A 296 -28.77 19.39 -65.71
C GLU A 296 -28.73 17.87 -65.75
N ARG A 297 -29.26 17.18 -64.72
CA ARG A 297 -29.34 15.71 -64.69
C ARG A 297 -30.25 15.17 -65.79
N ARG A 298 -31.34 15.86 -66.12
CA ARG A 298 -32.25 15.48 -67.20
C ARG A 298 -31.61 15.72 -68.57
N ALA A 299 -30.89 16.83 -68.75
CA ALA A 299 -30.14 17.14 -69.97
C ALA A 299 -29.01 16.13 -70.21
N GLN A 300 -28.29 15.72 -69.15
CA GLN A 300 -27.28 14.67 -69.23
C GLN A 300 -27.84 13.31 -69.67
N ALA A 301 -29.11 13.02 -69.37
CA ALA A 301 -29.77 11.80 -69.83
C ALA A 301 -30.21 11.85 -71.32
N PHE A 302 -30.32 13.05 -71.90
CA PHE A 302 -30.66 13.27 -73.30
C PHE A 302 -29.42 13.44 -74.20
N VAL A 303 -28.24 13.64 -73.63
CA VAL A 303 -26.98 13.53 -74.37
C VAL A 303 -26.64 12.04 -74.47
N PRO A 304 -26.57 11.47 -75.69
CA PRO A 304 -26.13 10.09 -75.87
C PRO A 304 -24.76 9.92 -75.20
N PRO A 305 -24.56 8.88 -74.38
CA PRO A 305 -23.25 8.62 -73.80
C PRO A 305 -22.24 8.50 -74.94
N GLU A 306 -21.09 9.17 -74.83
CA GLU A 306 -20.04 9.02 -75.83
C GLU A 306 -19.71 7.54 -75.97
N GLU A 307 -20.08 6.98 -77.13
CA GLU A 307 -19.73 5.62 -77.48
C GLU A 307 -18.21 5.54 -77.52
N LYS A 308 -17.61 4.77 -76.61
CA LYS A 308 -16.26 4.29 -76.84
C LYS A 308 -16.34 3.52 -78.15
N LYS A 309 -15.77 4.09 -79.24
CA LYS A 309 -15.62 3.40 -80.52
C LYS A 309 -15.26 1.96 -80.21
N ALA A 310 -16.11 1.03 -80.66
CA ALA A 310 -15.85 -0.37 -80.53
C ALA A 310 -14.40 -0.59 -80.96
N LYS A 311 -13.58 -1.16 -80.08
CA LYS A 311 -12.37 -1.81 -80.56
C LYS A 311 -12.88 -2.89 -81.50
N VAL A 312 -12.82 -2.60 -82.79
CA VAL A 312 -12.69 -3.63 -83.80
C VAL A 312 -11.61 -4.53 -83.23
N SER A 313 -11.98 -5.77 -82.95
CA SER A 313 -11.04 -6.84 -82.74
C SER A 313 -10.31 -7.04 -84.06
N GLU A 314 -9.37 -6.15 -84.37
CA GLU A 314 -8.23 -6.52 -85.16
C GLU A 314 -7.49 -7.61 -84.38
N PRO A 315 -6.96 -8.65 -85.05
CA PRO A 315 -6.13 -9.63 -84.38
C PRO A 315 -4.93 -8.87 -83.81
N LYS A 316 -4.88 -8.72 -82.48
CA LYS A 316 -3.71 -8.21 -81.79
C LYS A 316 -2.57 -9.20 -81.97
N SER A 317 -1.76 -8.98 -83.00
CA SER A 317 -0.38 -9.44 -83.06
C SER A 317 0.49 -8.52 -82.20
N ASP A 318 0.24 -8.50 -80.88
CA ASP A 318 1.15 -7.90 -79.90
C ASP A 318 1.84 -9.02 -79.12
N ILE A 319 2.62 -9.84 -79.84
CA ILE A 319 3.79 -10.44 -79.22
C ILE A 319 4.83 -9.34 -79.23
N ASP A 320 5.16 -8.79 -78.07
CA ASP A 320 6.17 -7.75 -77.93
C ASP A 320 7.56 -8.37 -78.20
N ILE A 321 7.96 -8.37 -79.49
CA ILE A 321 9.21 -8.98 -79.99
C ILE A 321 10.42 -8.44 -79.21
N ASN A 322 10.33 -7.21 -78.68
CA ASN A 322 11.38 -6.59 -77.88
C ASN A 322 11.49 -7.20 -76.46
N GLU A 323 10.39 -7.57 -75.82
CA GLU A 323 10.43 -8.30 -74.56
C GLU A 323 10.88 -9.76 -74.76
N LEU A 324 10.45 -10.39 -75.86
CA LEU A 324 10.90 -11.74 -76.21
C LEU A 324 12.40 -11.77 -76.54
N LYS A 325 12.92 -10.82 -77.31
CA LYS A 325 14.36 -10.65 -77.58
C LYS A 325 15.15 -10.35 -76.30
N LYS A 326 14.60 -9.58 -75.35
CA LYS A 326 15.23 -9.36 -74.03
C LYS A 326 15.25 -10.64 -73.18
N LYS A 327 14.20 -11.45 -73.18
CA LYS A 327 14.15 -12.75 -72.50
C LYS A 327 15.12 -13.77 -73.13
N VAL A 328 15.20 -13.84 -74.45
CA VAL A 328 16.13 -14.72 -75.17
C VAL A 328 17.59 -14.29 -74.97
N LYS A 329 17.92 -12.99 -75.00
CA LYS A 329 19.27 -12.50 -74.63
C LYS A 329 19.63 -12.77 -73.17
N LYS A 330 18.68 -12.67 -72.23
CA LYS A 330 18.92 -13.05 -70.82
C LYS A 330 19.13 -14.56 -70.65
N GLY A 331 18.45 -15.38 -71.46
CA GLY A 331 18.64 -16.83 -71.47
C GLY A 331 20.01 -17.27 -72.03
N LEU A 332 20.45 -16.65 -73.14
CA LEU A 332 21.76 -16.92 -73.75
C LEU A 332 22.91 -16.45 -72.85
N LYS A 333 22.83 -15.27 -72.23
CA LYS A 333 23.83 -14.81 -71.24
C LYS A 333 23.91 -15.65 -69.95
N LYS A 334 22.87 -16.45 -69.64
CA LYS A 334 22.88 -17.38 -68.49
C LYS A 334 23.51 -18.74 -68.85
N LYS A 335 23.61 -19.08 -70.14
CA LYS A 335 24.29 -20.30 -70.61
C LYS A 335 25.81 -20.11 -70.72
N ASP A 336 26.30 -18.90 -71.01
CA ASP A 336 27.74 -18.59 -71.06
C ASP A 336 28.40 -18.31 -69.69
N LYS A 337 27.67 -18.48 -68.58
CA LYS A 337 28.18 -18.35 -67.20
C LYS A 337 28.19 -19.66 -66.40
N LYS A 338 28.01 -20.79 -67.11
CA LYS A 338 28.18 -22.15 -66.59
C LYS A 338 29.06 -22.96 -67.56
N THR A 339 30.32 -22.56 -67.61
CA THR A 339 31.51 -23.38 -67.91
C THR A 339 32.66 -22.74 -67.17
#